data_AF-A0A1Y1YJF0-F1
#
_entry.id   AF-A0A1Y1YJF0-F1
#
_cell.length_a   1.000
_cell.length_b   1.000
_cell.length_c   1.000
_cell.angle_alpha   90.00
_cell.angle_beta   90.00
_cell.angle_gamma   90.00
#
_symmetry.space_group_name_H-M   'P 1'
#
loop_
_entity.id
_entity.type
_entity.pdbx_description
1 polymer ?
#
loop_
_entity_poly.entity_id
_entity_poly.type
_entity_poly.pdbx_seq_one_letter_code
_entity_poly.pdbx_strand_id
1 'polypeptide(L)'
;MCCCGGEAKWKREVINDHKFDFVDVDEFYEDHFATKFKYCFIFLFTIKSILIYVLDIYTAVMLIFFNSWTSDINKDLEKLSYIRWIFVGSIAASYVLLFLEISKARAVILSGDISFTFTSIIANRYYTLRSYAHYCFFNQIHNQKRFKDELAFFVFFALKGWKRMFFAEAARRFVNGYTLFFSIKGNVSHLNTWYLDLPIDKKISLVTMGVPCLLFIVSAIKTIFAAILYIPLVCEIRGNLKEYCCHKIDKR
;
A
#
# COMPACT_ATOMS: atom_id res chain seq x y z
N MET A 1 -3.64 15.07 -32.58
CA MET A 1 -2.80 13.85 -32.65
C MET A 1 -3.49 12.75 -31.86
N CYS A 2 -4.18 11.85 -32.58
CA CYS A 2 -5.02 10.79 -32.02
C CYS A 2 -4.19 9.56 -31.63
N CYS A 3 -3.96 9.34 -30.33
CA CYS A 3 -3.32 8.13 -29.82
C CYS A 3 -4.31 7.00 -29.47
N CYS A 4 -5.63 7.18 -29.69
CA CYS A 4 -6.67 6.31 -29.15
C CYS A 4 -7.53 5.59 -30.22
N GLY A 5 -7.01 5.34 -31.43
CA GLY A 5 -7.79 4.83 -32.57
C GLY A 5 -7.41 3.47 -33.14
N GLY A 6 -6.52 2.70 -32.51
CA GLY A 6 -6.10 1.39 -33.02
C GLY A 6 -6.36 0.26 -32.01
N GLU A 7 -6.82 -0.88 -32.49
CA GLU A 7 -7.03 -2.08 -31.68
C GLU A 7 -5.72 -2.56 -31.01
N ALA A 8 -5.86 -3.12 -29.81
CA ALA A 8 -4.74 -3.69 -29.07
C ALA A 8 -4.16 -4.87 -29.86
N LYS A 9 -2.83 -4.89 -30.04
CA LYS A 9 -2.13 -6.04 -30.66
C LYS A 9 -2.12 -7.31 -29.78
N TRP A 10 -2.67 -7.23 -28.58
CA TRP A 10 -2.70 -8.29 -27.59
C TRP A 10 -4.12 -8.34 -27.00
N LYS A 11 -4.61 -9.53 -26.74
CA LYS A 11 -5.91 -9.77 -26.11
C LYS A 11 -5.75 -10.90 -25.13
N ARG A 12 -6.38 -10.82 -23.95
CA ARG A 12 -6.32 -11.93 -23.02
C ARG A 12 -7.28 -13.02 -23.47
N GLU A 13 -6.75 -14.21 -23.64
CA GLU A 13 -7.52 -15.43 -23.81
C GLU A 13 -7.69 -16.07 -22.44
N VAL A 14 -8.92 -16.50 -22.10
CA VAL A 14 -9.19 -17.22 -20.85
C VAL A 14 -8.79 -18.67 -21.09
N ILE A 15 -7.52 -18.97 -20.85
CA ILE A 15 -6.95 -20.33 -20.97
C ILE A 15 -6.97 -20.94 -19.57
N ASN A 16 -7.59 -22.11 -19.43
CA ASN A 16 -7.73 -22.81 -18.15
C ASN A 16 -6.39 -23.30 -17.57
N ASP A 17 -5.34 -23.38 -18.39
CA ASP A 17 -4.02 -23.92 -18.02
C ASP A 17 -3.22 -23.02 -17.05
N HIS A 18 -3.66 -21.78 -16.81
CA HIS A 18 -2.94 -20.83 -15.93
C HIS A 18 -3.33 -20.91 -14.44
N LYS A 19 -3.77 -22.09 -13.98
CA LYS A 19 -4.11 -22.36 -12.58
C LYS A 19 -2.97 -23.03 -11.83
N PHE A 20 -2.90 -22.81 -10.52
CA PHE A 20 -1.94 -23.49 -9.65
C PHE A 20 -2.08 -25.02 -9.69
N ASP A 21 -3.22 -25.56 -10.12
CA ASP A 21 -3.45 -27.01 -10.22
C ASP A 21 -2.60 -27.68 -11.33
N PHE A 22 -2.09 -26.90 -12.30
CA PHE A 22 -1.33 -27.39 -13.44
C PHE A 22 0.18 -27.13 -13.35
N VAL A 23 0.64 -26.48 -12.27
CA VAL A 23 2.03 -26.08 -12.09
C VAL A 23 2.54 -26.61 -10.75
N ASP A 24 3.62 -27.39 -10.79
CA ASP A 24 4.32 -27.78 -9.56
C ASP A 24 5.16 -26.59 -9.07
N VAL A 25 4.73 -26.00 -7.95
CA VAL A 25 5.38 -24.81 -7.38
C VAL A 25 6.72 -25.16 -6.73
N ASP A 26 6.91 -26.41 -6.33
CA ASP A 26 8.12 -26.86 -5.62
C ASP A 26 9.34 -26.95 -6.56
N GLU A 27 9.13 -27.05 -7.87
CA GLU A 27 10.20 -26.98 -8.88
C GLU A 27 10.95 -25.64 -8.85
N PHE A 28 10.27 -24.58 -8.38
CA PHE A 28 10.84 -23.24 -8.31
C PHE A 28 11.56 -22.95 -6.99
N TYR A 29 11.79 -23.95 -6.14
CA TYR A 29 12.49 -23.76 -4.86
C TYR A 29 13.96 -23.34 -5.09
N GLU A 30 14.32 -22.17 -4.56
CA GLU A 30 15.70 -21.66 -4.61
C GLU A 30 16.32 -21.57 -3.20
N ASP A 31 17.49 -22.18 -3.00
CA ASP A 31 18.17 -22.21 -1.69
C ASP A 31 19.15 -21.05 -1.44
N HIS A 32 19.02 -19.95 -2.18
CA HIS A 32 19.94 -18.81 -2.03
C HIS A 32 19.65 -17.97 -0.79
N PHE A 33 20.71 -17.62 -0.04
CA PHE A 33 20.61 -16.77 1.17
C PHE A 33 19.92 -15.43 0.90
N ALA A 34 20.22 -14.79 -0.25
CA ALA A 34 19.60 -13.52 -0.63
C ALA A 34 18.07 -13.65 -0.83
N THR A 35 17.60 -14.76 -1.39
CA THR A 35 16.17 -15.04 -1.60
C THR A 35 15.47 -15.27 -0.26
N LYS A 36 16.09 -16.04 0.65
CA LYS A 36 15.60 -16.23 2.03
C LYS A 36 15.58 -14.92 2.83
N PHE A 37 16.59 -14.06 2.66
CA PHE A 37 16.64 -12.74 3.31
C PHE A 37 15.51 -11.84 2.81
N LYS A 38 15.26 -11.78 1.49
CA LYS A 38 14.13 -11.05 0.91
C LYS A 38 12.78 -11.62 1.38
N TYR A 39 12.68 -12.94 1.55
CA TYR A 39 11.50 -13.60 2.07
C TYR A 39 11.15 -13.15 3.50
N CYS A 40 12.16 -13.00 4.38
CA CYS A 40 11.97 -12.46 5.73
C CYS A 40 11.29 -11.08 5.74
N PHE A 41 11.65 -10.20 4.79
CA PHE A 41 11.01 -8.89 4.67
C PHE A 41 9.50 -8.96 4.37
N ILE A 42 9.01 -10.01 3.71
CA ILE A 42 7.56 -10.18 3.49
C ILE A 42 6.83 -10.34 4.82
N PHE A 43 7.38 -11.10 5.75
CA PHE A 43 6.82 -11.23 7.10
C PHE A 43 6.90 -9.91 7.86
N LEU A 44 8.06 -9.25 7.85
CA LEU A 44 8.23 -7.95 8.52
C LEU A 44 7.24 -6.90 8.00
N PHE A 45 7.06 -6.79 6.68
CA PHE A 45 6.11 -5.86 6.09
C PHE A 45 4.65 -6.25 6.35
N THR A 46 4.35 -7.54 6.53
CA THR A 46 3.01 -8.01 6.88
C THR A 46 2.70 -7.71 8.34
N ILE A 47 3.60 -8.04 9.27
CA ILE A 47 3.47 -7.70 10.70
C ILE A 47 3.34 -6.20 10.87
N LYS A 48 4.19 -5.40 10.21
CA LYS A 48 4.09 -3.93 10.22
C LYS A 48 2.71 -3.46 9.76
N SER A 49 2.14 -4.06 8.71
CA SER A 49 0.81 -3.68 8.21
C SER A 49 -0.27 -3.98 9.25
N ILE A 50 -0.22 -5.13 9.93
CA ILE A 50 -1.16 -5.50 10.99
C ILE A 50 -1.04 -4.55 12.17
N LEU A 51 0.19 -4.24 12.60
CA LEU A 51 0.45 -3.34 13.72
C LEU A 51 -0.12 -1.94 13.50
N ILE A 52 0.00 -1.40 12.27
CA ILE A 52 -0.59 -0.10 11.92
C ILE A 52 -2.12 -0.12 12.08
N TYR A 53 -2.79 -1.21 11.69
CA TYR A 53 -4.23 -1.34 11.86
C TYR A 53 -4.64 -1.47 13.33
N VAL A 54 -3.89 -2.21 14.13
CA VAL A 54 -4.10 -2.31 15.59
C VAL A 54 -3.96 -0.93 16.25
N LEU A 55 -2.93 -0.14 15.86
CA LEU A 55 -2.73 1.21 16.36
C LEU A 55 -3.86 2.17 15.94
N ASP A 56 -4.40 1.99 14.73
CA ASP A 56 -5.57 2.76 14.28
C ASP A 56 -6.83 2.44 15.12
N ILE A 57 -7.05 1.18 15.52
CA ILE A 57 -8.15 0.81 16.45
C ILE A 57 -7.93 1.47 17.80
N TYR A 58 -6.72 1.36 18.36
CA TYR A 58 -6.38 2.00 19.63
C TYR A 58 -6.68 3.52 19.59
N THR A 59 -6.27 4.18 18.50
CA THR A 59 -6.53 5.61 18.30
C THR A 59 -8.03 5.91 18.20
N ALA A 60 -8.80 5.09 17.47
CA ALA A 60 -10.25 5.26 17.37
C ALA A 60 -10.94 5.12 18.75
N VAL A 61 -10.56 4.11 19.54
CA VAL A 61 -11.10 3.87 20.89
C VAL A 61 -10.77 5.05 21.80
N MET A 62 -9.52 5.53 21.79
CA MET A 62 -9.11 6.68 22.61
C MET A 62 -9.90 7.95 22.27
N LEU A 63 -10.08 8.23 20.97
CA LEU A 63 -10.86 9.38 20.53
C LEU A 63 -12.34 9.24 20.89
N ILE A 64 -12.93 8.05 20.78
CA ILE A 64 -14.36 7.84 21.04
C ILE A 64 -14.69 7.93 22.54
N PHE A 65 -13.94 7.22 23.38
CA PHE A 65 -14.28 7.07 24.79
C PHE A 65 -13.68 8.15 25.68
N PHE A 66 -12.42 8.51 25.44
CA PHE A 66 -11.69 9.39 26.36
C PHE A 66 -11.65 10.84 25.89
N ASN A 67 -12.10 11.12 24.66
CA ASN A 67 -12.00 12.42 24.00
C ASN A 67 -10.59 13.04 24.10
N SER A 68 -9.59 12.21 24.36
CA SER A 68 -8.22 12.62 24.60
C SER A 68 -7.47 12.52 23.29
N TRP A 69 -6.91 13.64 22.88
CA TRP A 69 -5.89 13.62 21.84
C TRP A 69 -4.59 13.15 22.48
N THR A 70 -3.88 12.22 21.85
CA THR A 70 -2.52 11.81 22.28
C THR A 70 -1.51 12.97 22.35
N SER A 71 -1.86 14.18 21.93
CA SER A 71 -0.97 15.34 21.93
C SER A 71 -1.62 16.59 22.54
N ASP A 72 -1.21 16.96 23.75
CA ASP A 72 -1.32 18.32 24.31
C ASP A 72 -0.50 19.38 23.54
N ILE A 73 -0.03 19.05 22.32
CA ILE A 73 0.97 19.81 21.57
C ILE A 73 0.34 21.04 20.91
N ASN A 74 -0.97 21.03 20.63
CA ASN A 74 -1.70 22.21 20.14
C ASN A 74 -3.16 22.22 20.65
N LYS A 75 -3.38 22.92 21.78
CA LYS A 75 -4.70 23.09 22.40
C LYS A 75 -5.71 23.85 21.53
N ASP A 76 -5.24 24.61 20.54
CA ASP A 76 -6.11 25.40 19.66
C ASP A 76 -6.84 24.55 18.62
N LEU A 77 -6.23 23.45 18.16
CA LEU A 77 -6.91 22.52 17.25
C LEU A 77 -7.90 21.62 17.99
N GLU A 78 -7.64 21.32 19.26
CA GLU A 78 -8.48 20.49 20.13
C GLU A 78 -9.88 21.07 20.35
N LYS A 79 -10.03 22.40 20.28
CA LYS A 79 -11.32 23.09 20.39
C LYS A 79 -12.29 22.79 19.24
N LEU A 80 -11.80 22.25 18.13
CA LEU A 80 -12.64 21.91 16.98
C LEU A 80 -13.21 20.50 17.13
N SER A 81 -14.43 20.41 17.68
CA SER A 81 -15.20 19.16 17.84
C SER A 81 -15.26 18.30 16.56
N TYR A 82 -15.23 18.95 15.39
CA TYR A 82 -15.26 18.29 14.09
C TYR A 82 -14.02 17.45 13.76
N ILE A 83 -12.83 17.80 14.28
CA ILE A 83 -11.58 17.10 13.94
C ILE A 83 -11.61 15.65 14.43
N ARG A 84 -12.15 15.41 15.63
CA ARG A 84 -12.33 14.06 16.18
C ARG A 84 -13.11 13.16 15.23
N TRP A 85 -14.23 13.66 14.69
CA TRP A 85 -15.07 12.90 13.77
C TRP A 85 -14.40 12.67 12.41
N ILE A 86 -13.56 13.60 11.96
CA ILE A 86 -12.71 13.39 10.77
C ILE A 86 -11.75 12.22 10.98
N PHE A 87 -11.13 12.13 12.16
CA PHE A 87 -10.23 11.00 12.49
C PHE A 87 -11.01 9.69 12.51
N VAL A 88 -12.09 9.61 13.27
CA VAL A 88 -12.91 8.39 13.38
C VAL A 88 -13.46 7.97 12.01
N GLY A 89 -13.99 8.91 11.24
CA GLY A 89 -14.50 8.67 9.89
C GLY A 89 -13.42 8.15 8.94
N SER A 90 -12.21 8.73 8.99
CA SER A 90 -11.08 8.27 8.19
C SER A 90 -10.63 6.85 8.57
N ILE A 91 -10.66 6.49 9.86
CA ILE A 91 -10.33 5.15 10.34
C ILE A 91 -11.39 4.17 9.86
N ALA A 92 -12.66 4.49 10.03
CA ALA A 92 -13.78 3.67 9.54
C ALA A 92 -13.68 3.43 8.01
N ALA A 93 -13.42 4.48 7.23
CA ALA A 93 -13.22 4.37 5.78
C ALA A 93 -12.05 3.43 5.42
N SER A 94 -10.94 3.48 6.18
CA SER A 94 -9.80 2.57 6.01
C SER A 94 -10.21 1.10 6.18
N TYR A 95 -10.97 0.80 7.22
CA TYR A 95 -11.45 -0.55 7.51
C TYR A 95 -12.47 -1.06 6.49
N VAL A 96 -13.38 -0.21 6.03
CA VAL A 96 -14.33 -0.56 4.95
C VAL A 96 -13.57 -0.89 3.66
N LEU A 97 -12.61 -0.06 3.27
CA LEU A 97 -11.79 -0.33 2.08
C LEU A 97 -10.97 -1.62 2.23
N LEU A 98 -10.38 -1.87 3.40
CA LEU A 98 -9.68 -3.11 3.70
C LEU A 98 -10.60 -4.33 3.54
N PHE A 99 -11.81 -4.28 4.09
CA PHE A 99 -12.78 -5.37 3.99
C PHE A 99 -13.17 -5.65 2.54
N LEU A 100 -13.41 -4.62 1.74
CA LEU A 100 -13.70 -4.75 0.32
C LEU A 100 -12.53 -5.36 -0.47
N GLU A 101 -11.29 -4.98 -0.14
CA GLU A 101 -10.09 -5.56 -0.76
C GLU A 101 -9.90 -7.03 -0.38
N ILE A 102 -10.12 -7.40 0.88
CA ILE A 102 -10.08 -8.80 1.34
C ILE A 102 -11.16 -9.62 0.65
N SER A 103 -12.36 -9.08 0.51
CA SER A 103 -13.48 -9.78 -0.16
C SER A 103 -13.14 -10.10 -1.62
N LYS A 104 -12.56 -9.14 -2.34
CA LYS A 104 -12.07 -9.34 -3.72
C LYS A 104 -10.89 -10.31 -3.77
N ALA A 105 -9.97 -10.23 -2.82
CA ALA A 105 -8.84 -11.13 -2.75
C ALA A 105 -9.25 -12.58 -2.46
N ARG A 106 -10.29 -12.79 -1.64
CA ARG A 106 -10.86 -14.11 -1.39
C ARG A 106 -11.40 -14.73 -2.68
N ALA A 107 -12.13 -13.96 -3.49
CA ALA A 107 -12.62 -14.44 -4.78
C ALA A 107 -11.47 -14.85 -5.72
N VAL A 108 -10.34 -14.12 -5.69
CA VAL A 108 -9.13 -14.45 -6.45
C VAL A 108 -8.44 -15.71 -5.95
N ILE A 109 -8.34 -15.89 -4.63
CA ILE A 109 -7.75 -17.10 -4.04
C ILE A 109 -8.58 -18.33 -4.39
N LEU A 110 -9.91 -18.20 -4.39
CA LEU A 110 -10.84 -19.27 -4.77
C LEU A 110 -10.78 -19.61 -6.27
N SER A 111 -10.39 -18.67 -7.14
CA SER A 111 -10.30 -18.95 -8.58
C SER A 111 -9.07 -19.80 -8.93
N GLY A 112 -8.02 -19.76 -8.10
CA GLY A 112 -6.80 -20.54 -8.31
C GLY A 112 -5.93 -20.04 -9.46
N ASP A 113 -6.26 -18.90 -10.08
CA ASP A 113 -5.52 -18.39 -11.24
C ASP A 113 -4.24 -17.65 -10.81
N ILE A 114 -3.12 -17.99 -11.45
CA ILE A 114 -1.79 -17.50 -11.10
C ILE A 114 -1.68 -16.00 -11.34
N SER A 115 -2.11 -15.50 -12.50
CA SER A 115 -2.01 -14.07 -12.83
C SER A 115 -2.91 -13.18 -11.98
N PHE A 116 -4.12 -13.63 -11.64
CA PHE A 116 -4.96 -12.89 -10.70
C PHE A 116 -4.37 -12.88 -9.29
N THR A 117 -3.81 -14.01 -8.85
CA THR A 117 -3.12 -14.10 -7.56
C THR A 117 -1.93 -13.16 -7.49
N PHE A 118 -1.07 -13.16 -8.51
CA PHE A 118 0.09 -12.28 -8.60
C PHE A 118 -0.30 -10.79 -8.64
N THR A 119 -1.35 -10.44 -9.40
CA THR A 119 -1.80 -9.03 -9.47
C THR A 119 -2.51 -8.56 -8.20
N SER A 120 -3.01 -9.47 -7.35
CA SER A 120 -3.68 -9.14 -6.09
C SER A 120 -2.68 -9.13 -4.92
N ILE A 121 -2.45 -7.94 -4.33
CA ILE A 121 -1.48 -7.78 -3.22
C ILE A 121 -1.80 -8.71 -2.03
N ILE A 122 -3.09 -8.82 -1.68
CA ILE A 122 -3.53 -9.65 -0.55
C ILE A 122 -3.43 -11.14 -0.90
N ALA A 123 -3.83 -11.56 -2.10
CA ALA A 123 -3.73 -12.97 -2.50
C ALA A 123 -2.26 -13.40 -2.63
N ASN A 124 -1.42 -12.60 -3.29
CA ASN A 124 0.01 -12.82 -3.37
C ASN A 124 0.67 -12.97 -1.98
N ARG A 125 0.31 -12.09 -1.02
CA ARG A 125 0.77 -12.21 0.36
C ARG A 125 0.28 -13.48 1.03
N TYR A 126 -0.98 -13.87 0.82
CA TYR A 126 -1.54 -15.09 1.40
C TYR A 126 -0.76 -16.35 0.98
N TYR A 127 -0.46 -16.51 -0.31
CA TYR A 127 0.31 -17.67 -0.80
C TYR A 127 1.77 -17.63 -0.34
N THR A 128 2.43 -16.48 -0.42
CA THR A 128 3.84 -16.34 -0.03
C THR A 128 4.05 -16.54 1.47
N LEU A 129 3.11 -16.14 2.33
CA LEU A 129 3.19 -16.40 3.78
C LEU A 129 3.00 -17.88 4.12
N ARG A 130 2.28 -18.64 3.28
CA ARG A 130 2.00 -20.06 3.52
C ARG A 130 3.14 -20.97 3.06
N SER A 131 3.82 -20.62 1.95
CA SER A 131 4.86 -21.46 1.38
C SER A 131 5.96 -20.61 0.75
N TYR A 132 7.21 -20.98 1.05
CA TYR A 132 8.39 -20.36 0.45
C TYR A 132 8.53 -20.66 -1.04
N ALA A 133 8.11 -21.85 -1.50
CA ALA A 133 8.13 -22.20 -2.92
C ALA A 133 7.27 -21.22 -3.76
N HIS A 134 6.10 -20.82 -3.24
CA HIS A 134 5.26 -19.81 -3.89
C HIS A 134 5.95 -18.44 -3.96
N TYR A 135 6.75 -18.09 -2.96
CA TYR A 135 7.56 -16.88 -3.01
C TYR A 135 8.64 -16.95 -4.10
N CYS A 136 9.37 -18.06 -4.18
CA CYS A 136 10.40 -18.25 -5.21
C CYS A 136 9.78 -18.22 -6.62
N PHE A 137 8.64 -18.90 -6.81
CA PHE A 137 7.88 -18.87 -8.05
C PHE A 137 7.51 -17.44 -8.47
N PHE A 138 6.90 -16.65 -7.58
CA PHE A 138 6.58 -15.25 -7.89
C PHE A 138 7.82 -14.37 -8.07
N ASN A 139 8.91 -14.65 -7.36
CA ASN A 139 10.18 -13.94 -7.52
C ASN A 139 10.78 -14.19 -8.91
N GLN A 140 10.69 -15.43 -9.43
CA GLN A 140 11.16 -15.76 -10.77
C GLN A 140 10.31 -15.08 -11.86
N ILE A 141 8.98 -15.09 -11.73
CA ILE A 141 8.07 -14.31 -12.60
C ILE A 141 8.43 -12.82 -12.56
N HIS A 142 8.83 -12.31 -11.39
CA HIS A 142 9.24 -10.93 -11.22
C HIS A 142 10.56 -10.62 -11.94
N ASN A 143 11.55 -11.51 -11.89
CA ASN A 143 12.88 -11.27 -12.44
C ASN A 143 12.93 -11.34 -13.98
N GLN A 144 12.03 -12.08 -14.63
CA GLN A 144 12.03 -12.24 -16.09
C GLN A 144 11.37 -11.05 -16.85
N LYS A 145 11.44 -9.81 -16.34
CA LYS A 145 10.74 -8.65 -16.91
C LYS A 145 11.61 -7.83 -17.86
N ARG A 146 11.06 -7.51 -19.05
CA ARG A 146 11.55 -6.40 -19.87
C ARG A 146 11.21 -5.08 -19.18
N PHE A 147 12.04 -4.05 -19.34
CA PHE A 147 11.85 -2.73 -18.73
C PHE A 147 10.45 -2.12 -18.95
N LYS A 148 9.88 -2.28 -20.14
CA LYS A 148 8.51 -1.81 -20.45
C LYS A 148 7.44 -2.52 -19.60
N ASP A 149 7.57 -3.82 -19.42
CA ASP A 149 6.65 -4.60 -18.58
C ASP A 149 6.83 -4.21 -17.11
N GLU A 150 8.06 -3.94 -16.67
CA GLU A 150 8.37 -3.47 -15.32
C GLU A 150 7.70 -2.13 -15.01
N LEU A 151 7.78 -1.16 -15.92
CA LEU A 151 7.05 0.11 -15.81
C LEU A 151 5.55 -0.11 -15.73
N ALA A 152 4.99 -1.02 -16.53
CA ALA A 152 3.56 -1.33 -16.48
C ALA A 152 3.13 -1.94 -15.14
N PHE A 153 3.90 -2.89 -14.60
CA PHE A 153 3.64 -3.43 -13.26
C PHE A 153 3.79 -2.36 -12.18
N PHE A 154 4.83 -1.53 -12.26
CA PHE A 154 5.03 -0.43 -11.31
C PHE A 154 3.82 0.50 -11.28
N VAL A 155 3.37 0.98 -12.45
CA VAL A 155 2.20 1.86 -12.57
C VAL A 155 0.94 1.16 -12.07
N PHE A 156 0.72 -0.10 -12.44
CA PHE A 156 -0.43 -0.89 -12.00
C PHE A 156 -0.51 -1.01 -10.47
N PHE A 157 0.59 -1.43 -9.83
CA PHE A 157 0.62 -1.61 -8.38
C PHE A 157 0.65 -0.29 -7.60
N ALA A 158 1.30 0.75 -8.13
CA ALA A 158 1.31 2.08 -7.52
C ALA A 158 -0.08 2.71 -7.54
N LEU A 159 -0.79 2.62 -8.67
CA LEU A 159 -2.16 3.13 -8.76
C LEU A 159 -3.11 2.27 -7.93
N LYS A 160 -2.97 0.95 -7.84
CA LYS A 160 -3.94 0.08 -7.14
C LYS A 160 -4.37 0.55 -5.74
N GLY A 161 -3.46 1.16 -4.96
CA GLY A 161 -3.73 1.67 -3.60
C GLY A 161 -4.24 3.10 -3.49
N TRP A 162 -4.46 3.81 -4.61
CA TRP A 162 -4.75 5.25 -4.63
C TRP A 162 -6.00 5.64 -3.83
N LYS A 163 -7.06 4.82 -3.89
CA LYS A 163 -8.34 5.09 -3.22
C LYS A 163 -8.18 5.12 -1.71
N ARG A 164 -7.47 4.13 -1.15
CA ARG A 164 -7.20 4.07 0.29
C ARG A 164 -6.36 5.26 0.73
N MET A 165 -5.29 5.56 0.00
CA MET A 165 -4.42 6.69 0.32
C MET A 165 -5.22 8.01 0.38
N PHE A 166 -6.07 8.26 -0.63
CA PHE A 166 -6.82 9.51 -0.72
C PHE A 166 -7.99 9.59 0.26
N PHE A 167 -8.87 8.58 0.30
CA PHE A 167 -10.11 8.65 1.08
C PHE A 167 -9.93 8.27 2.56
N ALA A 168 -9.03 7.35 2.87
CA ALA A 168 -8.89 6.86 4.25
C ALA A 168 -7.75 7.51 5.01
N GLU A 169 -6.65 7.86 4.34
CA GLU A 169 -5.45 8.34 5.02
C GLU A 169 -5.27 9.87 4.91
N ALA A 170 -5.55 10.47 3.75
CA ALA A 170 -5.20 11.87 3.49
C ALA A 170 -5.70 12.85 4.56
N ALA A 171 -7.00 12.84 4.88
CA ALA A 171 -7.58 13.76 5.86
C ALA A 171 -6.86 13.72 7.22
N ARG A 172 -6.59 12.52 7.74
CA ARG A 172 -5.88 12.33 9.01
C ARG A 172 -4.43 12.79 8.94
N ARG A 173 -3.75 12.48 7.83
CA ARG A 173 -2.34 12.83 7.62
C ARG A 173 -2.17 14.34 7.44
N PHE A 174 -3.12 15.03 6.82
CA PHE A 174 -3.11 16.49 6.73
C PHE A 174 -3.26 17.16 8.09
N VAL A 175 -4.18 16.70 8.94
CA VAL A 175 -4.34 17.26 10.30
C VAL A 175 -3.11 17.00 11.16
N ASN A 176 -2.57 15.77 11.14
CA ASN A 176 -1.33 15.45 11.86
C ASN A 176 -0.14 16.27 11.33
N GLY A 177 -0.01 16.39 10.01
CA GLY A 177 1.05 17.17 9.37
C GLY A 177 0.97 18.66 9.71
N TYR A 178 -0.24 19.23 9.72
CA TYR A 178 -0.49 20.60 10.14
C TYR A 178 -0.07 20.80 11.61
N THR A 179 -0.48 19.90 12.50
CA THR A 179 -0.14 19.94 13.92
C THR A 179 1.38 19.91 14.15
N LEU A 180 2.07 19.00 13.45
CA LEU A 180 3.53 18.90 13.51
C LEU A 180 4.22 20.16 12.97
N PHE A 181 3.75 20.69 11.83
CA PHE A 181 4.33 21.88 11.23
C PHE A 181 4.27 23.10 12.16
N PHE A 182 3.12 23.35 12.79
CA PHE A 182 2.99 24.46 13.74
C PHE A 182 3.82 24.25 15.00
N SER A 183 3.88 23.01 15.52
CA SER A 183 4.69 22.68 16.69
C SER A 183 6.19 22.90 16.44
N ILE A 184 6.68 22.51 15.26
CA ILE A 184 8.08 22.71 14.86
C ILE A 184 8.34 24.18 14.57
N LYS A 185 7.46 24.86 13.82
CA LYS A 185 7.61 26.27 13.43
C LYS A 185 7.72 27.20 14.64
N GLY A 186 6.96 26.94 15.71
CA GLY A 186 7.03 27.71 16.95
C GLY A 186 8.36 27.58 17.70
N ASN A 187 9.12 26.50 17.47
CA ASN A 187 10.32 26.15 18.24
C ASN A 187 11.59 26.08 17.36
N VAL A 188 11.57 26.61 16.13
CA VAL A 188 12.65 26.47 15.13
C VAL A 188 14.02 26.92 15.67
N SER A 189 14.07 27.99 16.46
CA SER A 189 15.31 28.54 17.01
C SER A 189 15.99 27.64 18.06
N HIS A 190 15.24 26.78 18.73
CA HIS A 190 15.74 25.92 19.83
C HIS A 190 15.26 24.47 19.69
N LEU A 191 15.19 23.94 18.47
CA LEU A 191 14.60 22.61 18.20
C LEU A 191 15.24 21.48 19.00
N ASN A 192 16.57 21.44 19.12
CA ASN A 192 17.26 20.38 19.85
C ASN A 192 16.93 20.45 21.34
N THR A 193 16.96 21.64 21.94
CA THR A 193 16.64 21.86 23.36
C THR A 193 15.19 21.55 23.64
N TRP A 194 14.27 22.09 22.82
CA TRP A 194 12.84 21.82 22.87
C TRP A 194 12.53 20.33 22.80
N TYR A 195 13.14 19.60 21.85
CA TYR A 195 12.88 18.17 21.70
C TYR A 195 13.40 17.36 22.89
N LEU A 196 14.58 17.71 23.42
CA LEU A 196 15.18 17.01 24.55
C LEU A 196 14.38 17.22 25.85
N ASP A 197 13.84 18.41 26.06
CA ASP A 197 13.07 18.79 27.26
C ASP A 197 11.64 18.23 27.28
N LEU A 198 11.15 17.66 26.17
CA LEU A 198 9.81 17.06 26.13
C LEU A 198 9.72 15.79 27.00
N PRO A 199 8.59 15.60 27.70
CA PRO A 199 8.31 14.34 28.38
C PRO A 199 8.12 13.20 27.37
N ILE A 200 8.31 11.97 27.84
CA ILE A 200 8.40 10.75 27.00
C ILE A 200 7.11 10.52 26.20
N ASP A 201 5.96 10.76 26.82
CA ASP A 201 4.63 10.70 26.22
C ASP A 201 4.50 11.61 24.98
N LYS A 202 4.93 12.87 25.09
CA LYS A 202 4.89 13.84 23.98
C LYS A 202 5.86 13.49 22.87
N LYS A 203 7.04 12.96 23.21
CA LYS A 203 8.01 12.43 22.23
C LYS A 203 7.41 11.29 21.43
N ILE A 204 6.77 10.33 22.09
CA ILE A 204 6.10 9.20 21.44
C ILE A 204 4.96 9.69 20.54
N SER A 205 4.15 10.65 20.99
CA SER A 205 3.09 11.22 20.15
C SER A 205 3.65 11.92 18.90
N LEU A 206 4.75 12.67 19.04
CA LEU A 206 5.40 13.36 17.92
C LEU A 206 5.88 12.35 16.85
N VAL A 207 6.53 11.27 17.30
CA VAL A 207 7.02 10.20 16.43
C VAL A 207 5.86 9.45 15.76
N THR A 208 4.83 9.07 16.51
CA THR A 208 3.66 8.34 15.99
C THR A 208 2.80 9.17 15.04
N MET A 209 2.82 10.50 15.13
CA MET A 209 2.25 11.39 14.13
C MET A 209 3.16 11.56 12.90
N GLY A 210 4.47 11.73 13.13
CA GLY A 210 5.45 12.07 12.09
C GLY A 210 5.75 10.91 11.13
N VAL A 211 6.01 9.72 11.67
CA VAL A 211 6.36 8.54 10.84
C VAL A 211 5.28 8.22 9.81
N PRO A 212 3.98 8.14 10.15
CA PRO A 212 2.95 7.90 9.15
C PRO A 212 2.74 9.05 8.16
N CYS A 213 2.97 10.30 8.57
CA CYS A 213 2.95 11.44 7.65
C CYS A 213 4.07 11.34 6.61
N LEU A 214 5.29 10.98 7.02
CA LEU A 214 6.41 10.74 6.11
C LEU A 214 6.11 9.59 5.13
N LEU A 215 5.60 8.46 5.65
CA LEU A 215 5.21 7.32 4.81
C LEU A 215 4.10 7.69 3.81
N PHE A 216 3.15 8.53 4.23
CA PHE A 216 2.11 9.05 3.36
C PHE A 216 2.68 9.92 2.23
N ILE A 217 3.63 10.82 2.52
CA ILE A 217 4.29 11.65 1.50
C ILE A 217 5.01 10.78 0.48
N VAL A 218 5.80 9.79 0.94
CA VAL A 218 6.49 8.85 0.03
C VAL A 218 5.50 8.09 -0.85
N SER A 219 4.38 7.62 -0.28
CA SER A 219 3.33 6.93 -1.03
C SER A 219 2.63 7.86 -2.03
N ALA A 220 2.39 9.13 -1.65
CA ALA A 220 1.77 10.12 -2.50
C ALA A 220 2.65 10.46 -3.70
N ILE A 221 3.95 10.70 -3.49
CA ILE A 221 4.93 10.93 -4.56
C ILE A 221 4.96 9.74 -5.51
N LYS A 222 5.03 8.52 -4.99
CA LYS A 222 5.01 7.29 -5.81
C LYS A 222 3.73 7.20 -6.67
N THR A 223 2.58 7.53 -6.10
CA THR A 223 1.29 7.47 -6.80
C THR A 223 1.19 8.56 -7.88
N ILE A 224 1.65 9.77 -7.59
CA ILE A 224 1.69 10.88 -8.55
C ILE A 224 2.63 10.54 -9.71
N PHE A 225 3.83 10.05 -9.42
CA PHE A 225 4.79 9.63 -10.43
C PHE A 225 4.21 8.52 -11.32
N ALA A 226 3.52 7.54 -10.73
CA ALA A 226 2.83 6.49 -11.47
C ALA A 226 1.67 7.03 -12.33
N ALA A 227 0.92 8.03 -11.86
CA ALA A 227 -0.15 8.66 -12.63
C ALA A 227 0.39 9.41 -13.85
N ILE A 228 1.54 10.08 -13.72
CA ILE A 228 2.22 10.74 -14.86
C ILE A 228 2.67 9.70 -15.89
N LEU A 229 3.29 8.59 -15.44
CA LEU A 229 3.73 7.51 -16.32
C LEU A 229 2.57 6.71 -16.94
N TYR A 230 1.39 6.71 -16.32
CA TYR A 230 0.22 5.99 -16.84
C TYR A 230 -0.23 6.51 -18.21
N ILE A 231 -0.17 7.83 -18.43
CA ILE A 231 -0.62 8.45 -19.68
C ILE A 231 0.16 7.94 -20.91
N PRO A 232 1.50 8.07 -20.99
CA PRO A 232 2.25 7.56 -22.13
C PRO A 232 2.16 6.03 -22.26
N LEU A 233 2.07 5.32 -21.12
CA LEU A 233 1.99 3.87 -21.10
C LEU A 233 0.69 3.34 -21.72
N VAL A 234 -0.46 3.95 -21.43
CA VAL A 234 -1.75 3.56 -22.02
C VAL A 234 -1.78 3.83 -23.52
N CYS A 235 -1.17 4.92 -23.98
CA CYS A 235 -1.05 5.22 -25.41
C CYS A 235 -0.25 4.16 -26.18
N GLU A 236 0.74 3.53 -25.54
CA GLU A 236 1.55 2.46 -26.14
C GLU A 236 0.86 1.09 -26.08
N ILE A 237 0.29 0.73 -24.91
CA ILE A 237 -0.34 -0.57 -24.68
C ILE A 237 -1.67 -0.69 -25.43
N ARG A 238 -2.44 0.40 -25.51
CA ARG A 238 -3.78 0.47 -26.13
C ARG A 238 -4.77 -0.56 -25.58
N GLY A 239 -5.04 -0.55 -24.27
CA GLY A 239 -5.98 -1.48 -23.63
C GLY A 239 -6.04 -1.30 -22.11
N ASN A 240 -6.77 -2.18 -21.42
CA ASN A 240 -6.85 -2.14 -19.96
C ASN A 240 -5.53 -2.59 -19.32
N LEU A 241 -4.92 -1.74 -18.49
CA LEU A 241 -3.67 -2.03 -17.80
C LEU A 241 -3.72 -3.31 -16.98
N LYS A 242 -4.85 -3.60 -16.32
CA LYS A 242 -5.01 -4.84 -15.54
C LYS A 242 -4.90 -6.07 -16.44
N GLU A 243 -5.59 -6.04 -17.56
CA GLU A 243 -5.63 -7.15 -18.52
C GLU A 243 -4.25 -7.35 -19.15
N TYR A 244 -3.55 -6.26 -19.48
CA TYR A 244 -2.18 -6.29 -19.98
C TYR A 244 -1.23 -6.98 -19.00
N CYS A 245 -1.27 -6.57 -17.73
CA CYS A 245 -0.45 -7.17 -16.69
C CYS A 245 -0.76 -8.67 -16.54
N CYS A 246 -2.03 -9.08 -16.58
CA CYS A 246 -2.40 -10.49 -16.49
C CYS A 246 -1.90 -11.30 -17.69
N HIS A 247 -2.17 -10.83 -18.93
CA HIS A 247 -1.69 -11.47 -20.16
C HIS A 247 -0.16 -11.60 -20.20
N LYS A 248 0.57 -10.61 -19.68
CA LYS A 248 2.03 -10.65 -19.58
C LYS A 248 2.57 -11.63 -18.55
N ILE A 249 1.79 -11.97 -17.53
CA ILE A 249 2.12 -13.02 -16.56
C ILE A 249 1.79 -14.37 -17.17
N ASP A 250 0.60 -14.52 -17.75
CA ASP A 250 0.11 -15.77 -18.37
C ASP A 250 1.06 -16.26 -19.49
N LYS A 251 1.72 -15.35 -20.22
CA LYS A 251 2.67 -15.68 -21.29
C LYS A 251 4.04 -16.21 -20.80
N ARG A 252 4.35 -16.11 -19.51
CA ARG A 252 5.64 -16.48 -18.94
C ARG A 252 5.56 -17.80 -18.23
#